data_AF-A0A5C5WJG3-F1
#
_entry.id   AF-A0A5C5WJG3-F1
#
_cell.length_a   1.000
_cell.length_b   1.000
_cell.length_c   1.000
_cell.angle_alpha   90.00
_cell.angle_beta   90.00
_cell.angle_gamma   90.00
#
_symmetry.space_group_name_H-M   'P 1'
#
loop_
_entity.id
_entity.type
_entity.pdbx_description
1 polymer ?
#
loop_
_entity_poly.entity_id
_entity_poly.type
_entity_poly.pdbx_seq_one_letter_code
_entity_poly.pdbx_strand_id
1 'polypeptide(L)'
;MSSVEEDRYGLIARFHESTDDELISAFNSQVGVNAWVTTRAHYLSALRLEMLSRDFYFSLIADEGGLKLKRRVRRIGNQLEYVDC
;
A
#
# COMPACT_ATOMS: atom_id res chain seq x y z
N MET A 1 -23.34 -1.58 5.43
CA MET A 1 -22.25 -2.38 6.02
C MET A 1 -21.43 -1.43 6.87
N SER A 2 -21.33 -1.72 8.16
CA SER A 2 -20.72 -0.82 9.14
C SER A 2 -19.21 -0.78 8.93
N SER A 3 -18.66 0.42 8.73
CA SER A 3 -17.24 0.72 8.45
C SER A 3 -16.24 0.20 9.50
N VAL A 4 -16.74 -0.48 10.55
CA VAL A 4 -15.97 -0.98 11.69
C VAL A 4 -15.50 -2.42 11.49
N GLU A 5 -16.14 -3.21 10.61
CA GLU A 5 -15.71 -4.61 10.38
C GLU A 5 -14.50 -4.74 9.44
N GLU A 6 -14.22 -3.73 8.60
CA GLU A 6 -13.11 -3.75 7.64
C GLU A 6 -11.74 -3.54 8.29
N ASP A 7 -11.66 -2.93 9.48
CA ASP A 7 -10.40 -2.65 10.17
C ASP A 7 -10.08 -3.64 11.30
N ARG A 8 -10.32 -4.93 11.08
CA ARG A 8 -10.03 -6.03 12.04
C ARG A 8 -8.61 -5.97 12.65
N TYR A 9 -7.67 -5.35 11.96
CA TYR A 9 -6.26 -5.28 12.34
C TYR A 9 -5.77 -3.87 12.70
N GLY A 10 -6.63 -2.85 12.74
CA GLY A 10 -6.22 -1.46 13.02
C GLY A 10 -5.31 -0.85 11.94
N LEU A 11 -5.34 -1.39 10.73
CA LEU A 11 -4.51 -1.00 9.60
C LEU A 11 -4.95 0.31 8.98
N ILE A 12 -6.26 0.56 8.90
CA ILE A 12 -6.79 1.80 8.30
C ILE A 12 -6.35 2.98 9.16
N ALA A 13 -6.61 2.93 10.48
CA ALA A 13 -6.18 3.97 11.41
C ALA A 13 -4.66 4.17 11.38
N ARG A 14 -3.89 3.07 11.41
CA ARG A 14 -2.42 3.13 11.35
C ARG A 14 -1.91 3.82 10.08
N PHE A 15 -2.45 3.47 8.92
CA PHE A 15 -2.00 4.07 7.66
C PHE A 15 -2.45 5.52 7.52
N HIS A 16 -3.62 5.87 8.06
CA HIS A 16 -4.06 7.26 8.13
C HIS A 16 -3.08 8.16 8.91
N GLU A 17 -2.53 7.65 10.01
CA GLU A 17 -1.52 8.35 10.81
C GLU A 17 -0.11 8.31 10.22
N SER A 18 0.14 7.44 9.24
CA SER A 18 1.46 7.30 8.62
C SER A 18 1.75 8.46 7.69
N THR A 19 3.00 8.89 7.60
CA THR A 19 3.48 9.78 6.55
C THR A 19 3.54 9.05 5.21
N ASP A 20 3.59 9.83 4.14
CA ASP A 20 3.70 9.31 2.79
C ASP A 20 4.93 8.42 2.58
N ASP A 21 6.08 8.79 3.14
CA ASP A 21 7.31 7.99 3.04
C ASP A 21 7.21 6.68 3.85
N GLU A 22 6.45 6.68 4.94
CA GLU A 22 6.13 5.48 5.70
C GLU A 22 5.20 4.56 4.91
N LEU A 23 4.22 5.09 4.16
CA LEU A 23 3.39 4.29 3.26
C LEU A 23 4.21 3.65 2.14
N ILE A 24 5.19 4.37 1.58
CA ILE A 24 6.11 3.81 0.59
C ILE A 24 7.00 2.73 1.21
N SER A 25 7.49 2.96 2.42
CA SER A 25 8.29 1.97 3.16
C SER A 25 7.46 0.71 3.48
N ALA A 26 6.19 0.89 3.86
CA ALA A 26 5.23 -0.19 4.08
C ALA A 26 5.04 -1.02 2.80
N PHE A 27 4.80 -0.39 1.65
CA PHE A 27 4.73 -1.08 0.37
C PHE A 27 6.02 -1.84 0.04
N ASN A 28 7.18 -1.18 0.15
CA ASN A 28 8.48 -1.75 -0.17
C ASN A 28 8.85 -2.95 0.71
N SER A 29 8.35 -3.00 1.95
CA SER A 29 8.50 -4.15 2.85
C SER A 29 7.77 -5.40 2.35
N GLN A 30 6.73 -5.23 1.52
CA GLN A 30 5.91 -6.32 0.97
C GLN A 30 6.41 -6.83 -0.38
N VAL A 31 7.33 -6.11 -1.02
CA VAL A 31 7.94 -6.49 -2.30
C VAL A 31 8.81 -7.73 -2.12
N GLY A 32 8.62 -8.75 -2.96
CA GLY A 32 9.37 -10.01 -2.90
C GLY A 32 8.94 -10.97 -1.79
N VAL A 33 7.94 -10.61 -0.98
CA VAL A 33 7.36 -11.53 0.01
C VAL A 33 6.47 -12.54 -0.72
N ASN A 34 6.84 -13.82 -0.69
CA ASN A 34 6.16 -14.90 -1.40
C ASN A 34 4.95 -15.50 -0.64
N ALA A 35 4.82 -15.24 0.65
CA ALA A 35 3.73 -15.79 1.45
C ALA A 35 2.41 -15.04 1.22
N TRP A 36 1.32 -15.77 0.96
CA TRP A 36 -0.04 -15.22 0.85
C TRP A 36 -0.89 -15.70 2.03
N VAL A 37 -1.24 -14.77 2.93
CA VAL A 37 -2.11 -15.03 4.08
C VAL A 37 -3.17 -13.94 4.19
N THR A 38 -4.30 -14.25 4.81
CA THR A 38 -5.45 -13.33 4.93
C THR A 38 -5.04 -11.98 5.52
N THR A 39 -4.23 -11.97 6.58
CA THR A 39 -3.72 -10.73 7.19
C THR A 39 -2.96 -9.86 6.17
N ARG A 40 -2.18 -10.47 5.27
CA ARG A 40 -1.45 -9.75 4.22
C ARG A 40 -2.40 -9.16 3.19
N ALA A 41 -3.47 -9.87 2.82
CA ALA A 41 -4.49 -9.34 1.91
C ALA A 41 -5.16 -8.08 2.51
N HIS A 42 -5.52 -8.12 3.80
CA HIS A 42 -6.07 -6.94 4.50
C HIS A 42 -5.04 -5.80 4.60
N TYR A 43 -3.78 -6.10 4.90
CA TYR A 43 -2.69 -5.13 4.91
C TYR A 43 -2.55 -4.38 3.58
N LEU A 44 -2.49 -5.12 2.48
CA LEU A 44 -2.36 -4.56 1.13
C LEU A 44 -3.61 -3.78 0.70
N SER A 45 -4.79 -4.25 1.08
CA SER A 45 -6.05 -3.55 0.81
C SER A 45 -6.11 -2.21 1.53
N ALA A 46 -5.80 -2.18 2.83
CA ALA A 46 -5.78 -0.94 3.62
C ALA A 46 -4.72 0.04 3.09
N LEU A 47 -3.53 -0.46 2.73
CA LEU A 47 -2.47 0.36 2.15
C LEU A 47 -2.90 0.99 0.81
N ARG A 48 -3.56 0.21 -0.06
CA ARG A 48 -4.10 0.71 -1.34
C ARG A 48 -5.15 1.79 -1.11
N LEU A 49 -6.06 1.59 -0.17
CA LEU A 49 -7.11 2.57 0.14
C LEU A 49 -6.51 3.89 0.60
N GLU A 50 -5.50 3.85 1.48
CA GLU A 50 -4.82 5.07 1.91
C GLU A 50 -4.03 5.73 0.76
N MET A 51 -3.44 4.95 -0.14
CA MET A 51 -2.78 5.52 -1.31
C MET A 51 -3.77 6.21 -2.27
N LEU A 52 -4.97 5.66 -2.41
CA LEU A 52 -6.06 6.28 -3.18
C LEU A 52 -6.57 7.56 -2.53
N SER A 53 -6.72 7.58 -1.20
CA SER A 53 -7.26 8.74 -0.48
C SER A 53 -6.32 9.96 -0.52
N ARG A 54 -5.03 9.74 -0.73
CA ARG A 54 -3.99 10.79 -0.79
C ARG A 54 -3.63 11.26 -2.20
N ASP A 55 -4.42 10.90 -3.21
CA ASP A 55 -4.19 11.27 -4.62
C ASP A 55 -2.78 10.93 -5.13
N PHE A 56 -2.19 9.81 -4.67
CA PHE A 56 -0.93 9.35 -5.23
C PHE A 56 -1.10 8.92 -6.69
N TYR A 57 -0.14 9.26 -7.54
CA TYR A 57 -0.02 8.64 -8.86
C TYR A 57 0.77 7.34 -8.76
N PHE A 58 0.09 6.25 -8.40
CA PHE A 58 0.69 4.93 -8.17
C PHE A 58 0.23 3.86 -9.17
N SER A 59 -0.31 4.24 -10.32
CA SER A 59 -0.65 3.32 -11.43
C SER A 59 0.54 2.46 -11.89
N LEU A 60 1.77 2.94 -11.65
CA LEU A 60 3.01 2.17 -11.84
C LEU A 60 3.01 0.84 -11.06
N ILE A 61 2.40 0.82 -9.88
CA ILE A 61 2.36 -0.33 -8.96
C ILE A 61 0.94 -0.80 -8.65
N ALA A 62 -0.08 -0.34 -9.37
CA ALA A 62 -1.45 -0.77 -9.15
C ALA A 62 -2.26 -0.88 -10.44
N ASP A 63 -3.21 -1.80 -10.44
CA ASP A 63 -4.25 -1.93 -11.46
C ASP A 63 -5.56 -2.39 -10.82
N GLU A 64 -6.57 -2.73 -11.62
CA GLU A 64 -7.85 -3.26 -11.14
C GLU A 64 -7.68 -4.53 -10.27
N GLY A 65 -6.62 -5.31 -10.51
CA GLY A 65 -6.35 -6.56 -9.82
C GLY A 65 -5.63 -6.41 -8.47
N GLY A 66 -5.00 -5.28 -8.18
CA GLY A 66 -4.31 -5.09 -6.90
C GLY A 66 -3.08 -4.21 -6.95
N LEU A 67 -2.25 -4.35 -5.92
CA LEU A 67 -0.88 -3.82 -5.86
C LEU A 67 0.11 -4.82 -6.48
N LYS A 68 1.02 -4.32 -7.32
CA LYS A 68 2.07 -5.08 -8.00
C LYS A 68 3.33 -5.12 -7.15
N LEU A 69 3.50 -6.16 -6.34
CA LEU A 69 4.60 -6.31 -5.38
C LEU A 69 5.91 -6.86 -5.98
N LYS A 70 6.24 -6.44 -7.20
CA LYS A 70 7.40 -6.96 -7.97
C LYS A 70 8.66 -6.13 -7.82
N ARG A 71 8.52 -4.81 -7.67
CA ARG A 71 9.65 -3.86 -7.61
C ARG A 71 9.40 -2.83 -6.52
N ARG A 72 10.47 -2.44 -5.83
CA ARG A 72 10.44 -1.34 -4.87
C ARG A 72 10.30 -0.01 -5.61
N VAL A 73 9.74 0.97 -4.93
CA VAL A 73 9.53 2.32 -5.45
C VAL A 73 10.05 3.37 -4.49
N ARG A 74 10.30 4.56 -5.02
CA ARG A 74 10.51 5.79 -4.26
C ARG A 74 9.44 6.80 -4.64
N ARG A 75 9.18 7.73 -3.74
CA ARG A 75 8.32 8.88 -3.99
C ARG A 75 9.16 10.05 -4.53
N ILE A 76 8.68 10.70 -5.59
CA ILE A 76 9.20 11.95 -6.12
C ILE A 76 8.00 12.89 -6.30
N GLY A 77 7.80 13.84 -5.36
CA GLY A 77 6.56 14.61 -5.32
C GLY A 77 5.36 13.69 -5.12
N ASN A 78 4.30 13.79 -5.92
CA ASN A 78 3.14 12.88 -5.82
C ASN A 78 3.21 11.65 -6.76
N GLN A 79 4.36 11.43 -7.40
CA GLN A 79 4.55 10.32 -8.32
C GLN A 79 5.48 9.26 -7.73
N LEU A 80 5.24 8.00 -8.09
CA LEU A 80 6.13 6.89 -7.77
C LEU A 80 7.02 6.54 -8.94
N GLU A 81 8.27 6.23 -8.63
CA GLU A 81 9.26 5.71 -9.58
C GLU A 81 9.83 4.40 -9.05
N TYR A 82 10.17 3.48 -9.95
CA TYR A 82 10.90 2.30 -9.53
C TYR A 82 12.29 2.69 -9.04
N VAL A 83 12.74 2.04 -7.97
CA VAL A 83 14.16 2.07 -7.61
C VAL A 83 14.86 1.06 -8.53
N ASP A 84 15.80 1.53 -9.33
CA ASP A 84 16.65 0.66 -10.13
C ASP A 84 17.59 -0.13 -9.22
N CYS A 85 17.75 -1.40 -9.54
CA CYS A 85 18.65 -2.34 -8.88
C CYS A 85 20.06 -2.19 -9.44
#